data_AF-A0A924YT49-F1
#
_entry.id   AF-A0A924YT49-F1
#
_cell.length_a   1.000
_cell.length_b   1.000
_cell.length_c   1.000
_cell.angle_alpha   90.00
_cell.angle_beta   90.00
_cell.angle_gamma   90.00
#
_symmetry.space_group_name_H-M   'P 1'
#
loop_
_entity.id
_entity.type
_entity.pdbx_description
1 polymer ?
#
loop_
_entity_poly.entity_id
_entity_poly.type
_entity_poly.pdbx_seq_one_letter_code
_entity_poly.pdbx_strand_id
1 'polypeptide(L)'
;QTASRHADRICVIRSMYANTPNHEQSMRLMNTGDERLSRPSYGSWLTYGLGCENQNLPGFVTLCPGLPVADSSNWRSSFLPGIYQGTYLDTRKTKVTELIANIQNPVIGAADQRRQLDLLAKLNRQHQASRQEDANLEARIQSFELAFRMQMEATDALDISKESKATQELYKADTVHGRQLLIARRLIERGVRVVQCYHGDVQPWDSHSNIAGEHRKLGHEADGPIAALLTDLAQRGLLDETLVLCGGEFGRTPAVEIPIGGGNPTGRDHNHHGFSVWLAGGGIKGGLAYGSTDDFGYRAVENRVHIHDLHATLLHLMGFDHERLTYRHAGRDFRLTDVHGRIIREIFNHSA
;
A
#
# COMPACT_ATOMS: atom_id res chain seq x y z
N GLN A 1 22.07 5.02 7.17
CA GLN A 1 22.23 4.43 5.82
C GLN A 1 21.19 5.07 4.91
N THR A 2 21.45 5.21 3.62
CA THR A 2 20.56 5.90 2.67
C THR A 2 20.12 4.95 1.56
N ALA A 3 18.94 5.17 0.98
CA ALA A 3 18.38 4.31 -0.06
C ALA A 3 19.22 4.32 -1.34
N SER A 4 20.05 5.35 -1.54
CA SER A 4 20.98 5.45 -2.67
C SER A 4 21.96 4.28 -2.79
N ARG A 5 22.28 3.57 -1.68
CA ARG A 5 23.12 2.35 -1.72
C ARG A 5 22.44 1.17 -2.42
N HIS A 6 21.14 1.28 -2.69
CA HIS A 6 20.35 0.28 -3.38
C HIS A 6 20.00 0.69 -4.81
N ALA A 7 20.62 1.74 -5.38
CA ALA A 7 20.33 2.22 -6.73
C ALA A 7 20.40 1.10 -7.78
N ASP A 8 21.38 0.19 -7.68
CA ASP A 8 21.54 -0.96 -8.58
C ASP A 8 20.38 -1.98 -8.49
N ARG A 9 19.55 -1.90 -7.44
CA ARG A 9 18.38 -2.77 -7.21
C ARG A 9 17.06 -2.08 -7.51
N ILE A 10 17.10 -0.78 -7.81
CA ILE A 10 15.92 0.05 -7.99
C ILE A 10 15.73 0.34 -9.49
N CYS A 11 14.51 0.17 -9.98
CA CYS A 11 14.05 0.69 -11.26
C CYS A 11 13.24 1.96 -11.01
N VAL A 12 13.65 3.09 -11.60
CA VAL A 12 12.91 4.36 -11.51
C VAL A 12 12.10 4.57 -12.78
N ILE A 13 10.77 4.62 -12.67
CA ILE A 13 9.92 5.09 -13.76
C ILE A 13 9.77 6.59 -13.58
N ARG A 14 10.34 7.39 -14.49
CA ARG A 14 10.35 8.86 -14.40
C ARG A 14 9.43 9.54 -15.43
N SER A 15 8.58 8.75 -16.07
CA SER A 15 7.62 9.17 -17.10
C SER A 15 6.17 8.92 -16.68
N MET A 16 5.91 8.89 -15.36
CA MET A 16 4.55 8.71 -14.85
C MET A 16 3.68 9.92 -15.16
N TYR A 17 2.40 9.69 -15.45
CA TYR A 17 1.39 10.73 -15.48
C TYR A 17 0.04 10.22 -14.98
N ALA A 18 -0.77 11.14 -14.50
CA ALA A 18 -2.12 10.93 -13.99
C ALA A 18 -3.09 11.92 -14.66
N ASN A 19 -4.36 11.85 -14.29
CA ASN A 19 -5.43 12.59 -14.97
C ASN A 19 -5.66 13.99 -14.40
N THR A 20 -5.49 14.17 -13.09
CA THR A 20 -5.84 15.43 -12.40
C THR A 20 -4.79 15.83 -11.37
N PRO A 21 -4.65 17.13 -11.06
CA PRO A 21 -3.78 17.62 -9.99
C PRO A 21 -4.44 17.58 -8.60
N ASN A 22 -5.55 16.86 -8.40
CA ASN A 22 -6.26 16.85 -7.12
C ASN A 22 -5.90 15.62 -6.28
N HIS A 23 -5.53 15.83 -5.02
CA HIS A 23 -5.13 14.75 -4.12
C HIS A 23 -6.19 13.65 -3.97
N GLU A 24 -7.47 13.99 -3.72
CA GLU A 24 -8.51 12.98 -3.52
C GLU A 24 -8.68 12.10 -4.76
N GLN A 25 -8.77 12.73 -5.93
CA GLN A 25 -8.97 12.05 -7.21
C GLN A 25 -7.75 11.22 -7.61
N SER A 26 -6.54 11.77 -7.49
CA SER A 26 -5.31 11.11 -7.92
C SER A 26 -4.84 10.03 -6.94
N MET A 27 -5.03 10.21 -5.63
CA MET A 27 -4.81 9.13 -4.66
C MET A 27 -5.77 7.97 -4.91
N ARG A 28 -7.04 8.27 -5.20
CA ARG A 28 -8.01 7.22 -5.55
C ARG A 28 -7.63 6.51 -6.85
N LEU A 29 -7.20 7.24 -7.88
CA LEU A 29 -6.70 6.66 -9.12
C LEU A 29 -5.50 5.74 -8.88
N MET A 30 -4.49 6.22 -8.13
CA MET A 30 -3.28 5.46 -7.78
C MET A 30 -3.60 4.17 -7.04
N ASN A 31 -4.61 4.19 -6.18
CA ASN A 31 -4.95 3.05 -5.35
C ASN A 31 -6.00 2.13 -5.97
N THR A 32 -6.92 2.61 -6.79
CA THR A 32 -8.14 1.87 -7.21
C THR A 32 -8.37 1.83 -8.71
N GLY A 33 -7.53 2.52 -9.49
CA GLY A 33 -7.68 2.61 -10.95
C GLY A 33 -8.85 3.49 -11.40
N ASP A 34 -9.54 4.19 -10.50
CA ASP A 34 -10.62 5.13 -10.82
C ASP A 34 -10.53 6.37 -9.94
N GLU A 35 -10.73 7.54 -10.53
CA GLU A 35 -10.58 8.84 -9.84
C GLU A 35 -11.92 9.37 -9.27
N ARG A 36 -13.06 8.77 -9.62
CA ARG A 36 -14.40 9.31 -9.32
C ARG A 36 -15.21 8.38 -8.43
N LEU A 37 -15.31 7.11 -8.81
CA LEU A 37 -16.14 6.12 -8.14
C LEU A 37 -15.33 5.33 -7.13
N SER A 38 -15.98 4.85 -6.07
CA SER A 38 -15.32 3.96 -5.13
C SER A 38 -15.13 2.58 -5.78
N ARG A 39 -13.90 2.26 -6.15
CA ARG A 39 -13.52 0.94 -6.67
C ARG A 39 -12.68 0.15 -5.66
N PRO A 40 -12.62 -1.18 -5.78
CA PRO A 40 -11.71 -1.98 -4.97
C PRO A 40 -10.27 -1.53 -5.21
N SER A 41 -9.52 -1.39 -4.12
CA SER A 41 -8.11 -1.01 -4.18
C SER A 41 -7.24 -2.11 -4.79
N TYR A 42 -6.04 -1.75 -5.22
CA TYR A 42 -5.01 -2.67 -5.71
C TYR A 42 -4.77 -3.82 -4.71
N GLY A 43 -4.67 -3.50 -3.41
CA GLY A 43 -4.50 -4.52 -2.37
C GLY A 43 -5.68 -5.48 -2.26
N SER A 44 -6.90 -4.99 -2.46
CA SER A 44 -8.10 -5.81 -2.51
C SER A 44 -8.13 -6.72 -3.75
N TRP A 45 -7.71 -6.23 -4.92
CA TRP A 45 -7.59 -7.06 -6.13
C TRP A 45 -6.54 -8.15 -5.99
N LEU A 46 -5.37 -7.84 -5.41
CA LEU A 46 -4.33 -8.82 -5.17
C LEU A 46 -4.77 -9.91 -4.20
N THR A 47 -5.39 -9.55 -3.08
CA THR A 47 -5.88 -10.53 -2.11
C THR A 47 -7.06 -11.33 -2.63
N TYR A 48 -7.90 -10.75 -3.50
CA TYR A 48 -8.93 -11.49 -4.23
C TYR A 48 -8.33 -12.53 -5.19
N GLY A 49 -7.33 -12.14 -5.98
CA GLY A 49 -6.74 -13.02 -6.98
C GLY A 49 -5.82 -14.10 -6.38
N LEU A 50 -4.95 -13.74 -5.43
CA LEU A 50 -3.90 -14.63 -4.90
C LEU A 50 -4.28 -15.28 -3.56
N GLY A 51 -5.27 -14.73 -2.87
CA GLY A 51 -5.48 -15.03 -1.46
C GLY A 51 -4.29 -14.58 -0.59
N CYS A 52 -4.26 -15.13 0.63
CA CYS A 52 -3.19 -14.94 1.60
C CYS A 52 -2.73 -16.31 2.10
N GLU A 53 -1.43 -16.53 2.13
CA GLU A 53 -0.84 -17.76 2.68
C GLU A 53 -0.97 -17.79 4.21
N ASN A 54 -0.95 -16.61 4.83
CA ASN A 54 -1.20 -16.47 6.26
C ASN A 54 -2.70 -16.58 6.56
N GLN A 55 -3.06 -17.56 7.39
CA GLN A 55 -4.44 -17.79 7.84
C GLN A 55 -4.80 -17.02 9.13
N ASN A 56 -3.81 -16.47 9.81
CA ASN A 56 -3.92 -15.84 11.13
C ASN A 56 -3.76 -14.31 11.11
N LEU A 57 -3.32 -13.73 9.99
CA LEU A 57 -3.20 -12.29 9.77
C LEU A 57 -4.04 -11.85 8.56
N PRO A 58 -4.46 -10.58 8.48
CA PRO A 58 -5.12 -10.05 7.31
C PRO A 58 -4.21 -10.12 6.08
N GLY A 59 -4.77 -10.45 4.92
CA GLY A 59 -4.03 -10.47 3.67
C GLY A 59 -3.60 -9.08 3.18
N PHE A 60 -4.31 -8.03 3.60
CA PHE A 60 -4.03 -6.65 3.23
C PHE A 60 -4.02 -5.75 4.47
N VAL A 61 -2.85 -5.21 4.80
CA VAL A 61 -2.66 -4.30 5.93
C VAL A 61 -2.25 -2.92 5.42
N THR A 62 -2.89 -1.88 5.93
CA THR A 62 -2.53 -0.48 5.68
C THR A 62 -1.97 0.13 6.95
N LEU A 63 -0.69 0.47 6.92
CA LEU A 63 0.01 1.18 7.97
C LEU A 63 0.01 2.66 7.63
N CYS A 64 -0.71 3.48 8.39
CA CYS A 64 -0.78 4.92 8.11
C CYS A 64 -0.81 5.71 9.43
N PRO A 65 0.02 6.75 9.59
CA PRO A 65 -0.03 7.59 10.78
C PRO A 65 -1.17 8.58 10.66
N GLY A 66 -2.34 8.24 11.19
CA GLY A 66 -3.59 8.97 10.91
C GLY A 66 -4.24 8.55 9.60
N LEU A 67 -5.17 9.36 9.09
CA LEU A 67 -5.85 9.10 7.83
C LEU A 67 -5.31 10.04 6.74
N PRO A 68 -5.00 9.52 5.54
CA PRO A 68 -4.64 10.36 4.42
C PRO A 68 -5.91 10.98 3.81
N VAL A 69 -5.73 11.86 2.81
CA VAL A 69 -6.87 12.35 2.02
C VAL A 69 -7.65 11.18 1.42
N ALA A 70 -8.97 11.33 1.36
CA ALA A 70 -9.92 10.29 0.97
C ALA A 70 -10.03 9.12 1.98
N ASP A 71 -9.36 9.21 3.13
CA ASP A 71 -9.43 8.27 4.24
C ASP A 71 -9.29 6.81 3.78
N SER A 72 -10.15 5.95 4.32
CA SER A 72 -10.23 4.53 3.98
C SER A 72 -10.52 4.23 2.52
N SER A 73 -11.05 5.18 1.73
CA SER A 73 -11.40 4.92 0.32
C SER A 73 -10.21 4.47 -0.53
N ASN A 74 -8.99 4.78 -0.09
CA ASN A 74 -7.75 4.34 -0.72
C ASN A 74 -7.48 2.82 -0.58
N TRP A 75 -8.11 2.12 0.37
CA TRP A 75 -7.87 0.69 0.61
C TRP A 75 -9.15 -0.13 0.83
N ARG A 76 -10.27 0.32 0.25
CA ARG A 76 -11.56 -0.39 0.36
C ARG A 76 -11.62 -1.61 -0.55
N SER A 77 -12.35 -2.64 -0.10
CA SER A 77 -12.81 -3.72 -0.99
C SER A 77 -13.94 -3.27 -1.91
N SER A 78 -14.68 -2.21 -1.55
CA SER A 78 -15.84 -1.70 -2.30
C SER A 78 -16.84 -2.83 -2.60
N PHE A 79 -17.03 -3.19 -3.87
CA PHE A 79 -17.93 -4.26 -4.28
C PHE A 79 -17.31 -5.67 -4.20
N LEU A 80 -16.01 -5.81 -3.93
CA LEU A 80 -15.43 -7.11 -3.61
C LEU A 80 -15.86 -7.53 -2.19
N PRO A 81 -15.93 -8.85 -1.92
CA PRO A 81 -16.24 -9.36 -0.59
C PRO A 81 -15.41 -8.69 0.52
N GLY A 82 -16.05 -8.40 1.66
CA GLY A 82 -15.45 -7.62 2.75
C GLY A 82 -14.19 -8.24 3.38
N ILE A 83 -13.92 -9.52 3.15
CA ILE A 83 -12.66 -10.17 3.56
C ILE A 83 -11.42 -9.57 2.87
N TYR A 84 -11.58 -8.90 1.74
CA TYR A 84 -10.51 -8.23 0.99
C TYR A 84 -10.34 -6.74 1.37
N GLN A 85 -10.99 -6.30 2.46
CA GLN A 85 -10.86 -4.94 2.99
C GLN A 85 -9.47 -4.74 3.61
N GLY A 86 -8.80 -3.64 3.26
CA GLY A 86 -7.55 -3.27 3.92
C GLY A 86 -7.76 -3.01 5.41
N THR A 87 -6.93 -3.66 6.23
CA THR A 87 -6.92 -3.50 7.69
C THR A 87 -6.02 -2.31 8.05
N TYR A 88 -6.64 -1.22 8.49
CA TYR A 88 -5.93 0.00 8.90
C TYR A 88 -5.32 -0.14 10.30
N LEU A 89 -4.05 0.22 10.44
CA LEU A 89 -3.35 0.35 11.71
C LEU A 89 -2.75 1.76 11.81
N ASP A 90 -3.11 2.50 12.86
CA ASP A 90 -2.60 3.84 13.13
C ASP A 90 -1.17 3.79 13.69
N THR A 91 -0.18 4.06 12.85
CA THR A 91 1.25 3.92 13.24
C THR A 91 1.75 5.00 14.19
N ARG A 92 0.93 6.01 14.51
CA ARG A 92 1.19 6.93 15.64
C ARG A 92 1.14 6.19 16.97
N LYS A 93 0.39 5.10 17.05
CA LYS A 93 0.33 4.21 18.21
C LYS A 93 1.57 3.33 18.28
N THR A 94 2.04 3.09 19.51
CA THR A 94 3.25 2.30 19.78
C THR A 94 2.94 0.97 20.46
N LYS A 95 1.81 0.88 21.18
CA LYS A 95 1.37 -0.34 21.84
C LYS A 95 0.52 -1.17 20.89
N VAL A 96 0.77 -2.48 20.85
CA VAL A 96 -0.03 -3.44 20.08
C VAL A 96 -1.52 -3.33 20.39
N THR A 97 -1.88 -3.19 21.67
CA THR A 97 -3.28 -3.09 22.12
C THR A 97 -3.99 -1.82 21.64
N GLU A 98 -3.24 -0.79 21.24
CA GLU A 98 -3.76 0.43 20.62
C GLU A 98 -3.77 0.35 19.09
N LEU A 99 -2.85 -0.43 18.51
CA LEU A 99 -2.79 -0.67 17.05
C LEU A 99 -3.99 -1.52 16.59
N ILE A 100 -4.36 -2.54 17.36
CA ILE A 100 -5.53 -3.37 17.08
C ILE A 100 -6.53 -3.22 18.22
N ALA A 101 -7.58 -2.43 17.97
CA ALA A 101 -8.66 -2.25 18.91
C ALA A 101 -9.34 -3.60 19.24
N ASN A 102 -9.67 -3.81 20.51
CA ASN A 102 -10.40 -4.99 21.00
C ASN A 102 -9.72 -6.34 20.69
N ILE A 103 -8.39 -6.36 20.50
CA ILE A 103 -7.64 -7.60 20.26
C ILE A 103 -7.66 -8.56 21.46
N GLN A 104 -7.85 -8.04 22.67
CA GLN A 104 -7.98 -8.84 23.88
C GLN A 104 -9.38 -8.68 24.45
N ASN A 105 -9.97 -9.80 24.91
CA ASN A 105 -11.22 -9.79 25.66
C ASN A 105 -10.90 -9.74 27.16
N PRO A 106 -11.21 -8.66 27.88
CA PRO A 106 -10.87 -8.54 29.30
C PRO A 106 -11.81 -9.33 30.23
N VAL A 107 -12.91 -9.89 29.73
CA VAL A 107 -13.98 -10.49 30.54
C VAL A 107 -13.94 -12.02 30.51
N ILE A 108 -13.67 -12.62 29.35
CA ILE A 108 -13.72 -14.08 29.15
C ILE A 108 -12.39 -14.61 28.63
N GLY A 109 -12.05 -15.85 29.03
CA GLY A 109 -10.86 -16.53 28.53
C GLY A 109 -11.01 -17.00 27.08
N ALA A 110 -9.88 -17.29 26.42
CA ALA A 110 -9.85 -17.71 25.02
C ALA A 110 -10.70 -18.96 24.72
N ALA A 111 -10.76 -19.92 25.65
CA ALA A 111 -11.56 -21.14 25.51
C ALA A 111 -13.08 -20.83 25.50
N ASP A 112 -13.53 -19.89 26.34
CA ASP A 112 -14.93 -19.47 26.39
C ASP A 112 -15.30 -18.68 25.14
N GLN A 113 -14.39 -17.79 24.70
CA GLN A 113 -14.57 -17.03 23.48
C GLN A 113 -14.66 -17.95 22.24
N ARG A 114 -13.84 -18.99 22.15
CA ARG A 114 -13.93 -20.01 21.09
C ARG A 114 -15.29 -20.70 21.06
N ARG A 115 -15.81 -21.12 22.24
CA ARG A 115 -17.13 -21.73 22.35
C ARG A 115 -18.26 -20.80 21.87
N GLN A 116 -18.17 -19.51 22.18
CA GLN A 116 -19.13 -18.52 21.68
C GLN A 116 -19.05 -18.36 20.17
N LEU A 117 -17.84 -18.29 19.60
CA LEU A 117 -17.63 -18.20 18.16
C LEU A 117 -18.13 -19.45 17.42
N ASP A 118 -17.93 -20.65 17.98
CA ASP A 118 -18.45 -21.89 17.41
C ASP A 118 -19.97 -21.92 17.34
N LEU A 119 -20.63 -21.43 18.40
CA LEU A 119 -22.08 -21.28 18.44
C LEU A 119 -22.55 -20.24 17.40
N LEU A 120 -21.92 -19.07 17.35
CA LEU A 120 -22.23 -18.04 16.36
C LEU A 120 -22.03 -18.54 14.93
N ALA A 121 -20.94 -19.26 14.65
CA ALA A 121 -20.67 -19.85 13.35
C ALA A 121 -21.75 -20.88 12.97
N LYS A 122 -22.23 -21.69 13.93
CA LYS A 122 -23.33 -22.63 13.70
C LYS A 122 -24.64 -21.90 13.36
N LEU A 123 -24.99 -20.86 14.11
CA LEU A 123 -26.19 -20.04 13.87
C LEU A 123 -26.10 -19.31 12.52
N ASN A 124 -24.94 -18.74 12.20
CA ASN A 124 -24.71 -18.05 10.94
C ASN A 124 -24.83 -19.01 9.75
N ARG A 125 -24.26 -20.23 9.84
CA ARG A 125 -24.43 -21.26 8.79
C ARG A 125 -25.89 -21.69 8.60
N GLN A 126 -26.65 -21.82 9.69
CA GLN A 126 -28.09 -22.08 9.59
C GLN A 126 -28.85 -20.93 8.91
N HIS A 127 -28.48 -19.69 9.24
CA HIS A 127 -29.07 -18.51 8.61
C HIS A 127 -28.73 -18.44 7.10
N GLN A 128 -27.48 -18.73 6.75
CA GLN A 128 -26.96 -18.77 5.38
C GLN A 128 -27.62 -19.84 4.50
N ALA A 129 -28.03 -20.98 5.08
CA ALA A 129 -28.70 -22.05 4.33
C ALA A 129 -29.98 -21.57 3.62
N SER A 130 -30.64 -20.54 4.14
CA SER A 130 -31.83 -19.91 3.53
C SER A 130 -31.51 -18.73 2.60
N ARG A 131 -30.23 -18.34 2.46
CA ARG A 131 -29.73 -17.15 1.76
C ARG A 131 -28.36 -17.42 1.12
N GLN A 132 -28.32 -18.37 0.19
CA GLN A 132 -27.06 -18.89 -0.37
C GLN A 132 -26.20 -17.84 -1.11
N GLU A 133 -26.76 -16.67 -1.45
CA GLU A 133 -26.08 -15.61 -2.20
C GLU A 133 -25.70 -14.37 -1.35
N ASP A 134 -25.76 -14.44 -0.02
CA ASP A 134 -25.41 -13.29 0.84
C ASP A 134 -23.89 -13.22 1.13
N ALA A 135 -23.15 -12.60 0.22
CA ALA A 135 -21.70 -12.37 0.36
C ALA A 135 -21.33 -11.50 1.58
N ASN A 136 -22.25 -10.66 2.07
CA ASN A 136 -21.99 -9.82 3.24
C ASN A 136 -22.01 -10.65 4.53
N LEU A 137 -22.94 -11.61 4.63
CA LEU A 137 -22.99 -12.54 5.75
C LEU A 137 -21.72 -13.38 5.83
N GLU A 138 -21.28 -13.95 4.70
CA GLU A 138 -20.05 -14.75 4.65
C GLU A 138 -18.82 -13.94 5.05
N ALA A 139 -18.66 -12.73 4.49
CA ALA A 139 -17.55 -11.84 4.83
C ALA A 139 -17.52 -11.52 6.34
N ARG A 140 -18.69 -11.35 6.96
CA ARG A 140 -18.79 -11.09 8.40
C ARG A 140 -18.40 -12.30 9.25
N ILE A 141 -18.78 -13.52 8.84
CA ILE A 141 -18.37 -14.77 9.51
C ILE A 141 -16.84 -14.89 9.46
N GLN A 142 -16.26 -14.75 8.28
CA GLN A 142 -14.82 -14.87 8.08
C GLN A 142 -14.03 -13.80 8.85
N SER A 143 -14.54 -12.56 8.91
CA SER A 143 -13.92 -11.47 9.66
C SER A 143 -13.85 -11.77 11.17
N PHE A 144 -14.90 -12.36 11.77
CA PHE A 144 -14.87 -12.75 13.17
C PHE A 144 -13.89 -13.89 13.46
N GLU A 145 -13.82 -14.89 12.57
CA GLU A 145 -12.85 -15.99 12.69
C GLU A 145 -11.41 -15.48 12.57
N LEU A 146 -11.15 -14.60 11.60
CA LEU A 146 -9.84 -13.96 11.45
C LEU A 146 -9.49 -13.13 12.70
N ALA A 147 -10.41 -12.31 13.21
CA ALA A 147 -10.17 -11.51 14.41
C ALA A 147 -9.80 -12.36 15.63
N PHE A 148 -10.43 -13.54 15.79
CA PHE A 148 -10.07 -14.48 16.85
C PHE A 148 -8.67 -15.08 16.66
N ARG A 149 -8.31 -15.49 15.44
CA ARG A 149 -6.97 -16.03 15.15
C ARG A 149 -5.88 -14.96 15.30
N MET A 150 -6.19 -13.71 14.95
CA MET A 150 -5.29 -12.56 15.08
C MET A 150 -4.89 -12.26 16.52
N GLN A 151 -5.68 -12.64 17.54
CA GLN A 151 -5.44 -12.21 18.92
C GLN A 151 -4.01 -12.51 19.42
N MET A 152 -3.48 -13.68 19.05
CA MET A 152 -2.11 -14.08 19.40
C MET A 152 -1.09 -13.66 18.33
N GLU A 153 -1.35 -14.01 17.07
CA GLU A 153 -0.39 -13.83 15.98
C GLU A 153 -0.16 -12.36 15.61
N ALA A 154 -1.20 -11.53 15.65
CA ALA A 154 -1.04 -10.11 15.36
C ALA A 154 -0.29 -9.39 16.49
N THR A 155 -0.41 -9.87 17.73
CA THR A 155 0.40 -9.34 18.84
C THR A 155 1.88 -9.62 18.61
N ASP A 156 2.23 -10.83 18.20
CA ASP A 156 3.61 -11.15 17.84
C ASP A 156 4.09 -10.33 16.64
N ALA A 157 3.31 -10.26 15.56
CA ALA A 157 3.70 -9.57 14.33
C ALA A 157 4.00 -8.08 14.55
N LEU A 158 3.20 -7.39 15.38
CA LEU A 158 3.29 -5.95 15.58
C LEU A 158 4.26 -5.54 16.72
N ASP A 159 4.66 -6.47 17.58
CA ASP A 159 5.57 -6.17 18.69
C ASP A 159 7.04 -6.09 18.22
N ILE A 160 7.47 -4.86 17.91
CA ILE A 160 8.86 -4.59 17.50
C ILE A 160 9.88 -4.78 18.62
N SER A 161 9.46 -4.89 19.90
CA SER A 161 10.41 -5.12 21.00
C SER A 161 11.07 -6.50 20.92
N LYS A 162 10.48 -7.41 20.15
CA LYS A 162 11.02 -8.74 19.85
C LYS A 162 12.16 -8.72 18.83
N GLU A 163 12.43 -7.57 18.22
CA GLU A 163 13.57 -7.40 17.30
C GLU A 163 14.85 -7.06 18.05
N SER A 164 15.99 -7.47 17.49
CA SER A 164 17.29 -7.12 18.05
C SER A 164 17.48 -5.61 18.12
N LYS A 165 18.30 -5.13 19.08
CA LYS A 165 18.65 -3.70 19.16
C LYS A 165 19.26 -3.19 17.86
N ALA A 166 20.12 -3.98 17.23
CA ALA A 166 20.73 -3.65 15.94
C ALA A 166 19.67 -3.45 14.83
N THR A 167 18.63 -4.29 14.81
CA THR A 167 17.51 -4.13 13.85
C THR A 167 16.70 -2.86 14.16
N GLN A 168 16.39 -2.61 15.43
CA GLN A 168 15.65 -1.41 15.83
C GLN A 168 16.41 -0.12 15.48
N GLU A 169 17.73 -0.10 15.70
CA GLU A 169 18.62 1.00 15.32
C GLU A 169 18.73 1.16 13.80
N LEU A 170 18.82 0.05 13.05
CA LEU A 170 18.88 0.06 11.59
C LEU A 170 17.68 0.81 10.99
N TYR A 171 16.48 0.53 11.51
CA TYR A 171 15.23 1.17 11.05
C TYR A 171 14.97 2.54 11.68
N LYS A 172 15.72 2.97 12.71
CA LYS A 172 15.34 4.10 13.57
C LYS A 172 13.93 3.92 14.14
N ALA A 173 13.70 2.78 14.79
CA ALA A 173 12.38 2.34 15.26
C ALA A 173 11.75 3.25 16.35
N ASP A 174 12.51 4.20 16.89
CA ASP A 174 12.02 5.31 17.72
C ASP A 174 11.16 6.30 16.92
N THR A 175 11.43 6.44 15.62
CA THR A 175 10.62 7.26 14.71
C THR A 175 9.35 6.53 14.25
N VAL A 176 8.32 7.29 13.88
CA VAL A 176 7.05 6.73 13.38
C VAL A 176 7.26 5.91 12.10
N HIS A 177 7.95 6.46 11.10
CA HIS A 177 8.19 5.77 9.84
C HIS A 177 9.15 4.59 9.96
N GLY A 178 10.17 4.70 10.81
CA GLY A 178 11.07 3.60 11.14
C GLY A 178 10.35 2.40 11.73
N ARG A 179 9.51 2.63 12.75
CA ARG A 179 8.65 1.59 13.34
C ARG A 179 7.68 1.00 12.33
N GLN A 180 7.05 1.86 11.52
CA GLN A 180 6.12 1.45 10.48
C GLN A 180 6.75 0.47 9.48
N LEU A 181 7.93 0.79 8.94
CA LEU A 181 8.59 -0.10 7.98
C LEU A 181 9.15 -1.37 8.64
N LEU A 182 9.55 -1.31 9.91
CA LEU A 182 9.91 -2.51 10.67
C LEU A 182 8.72 -3.46 10.87
N ILE A 183 7.55 -2.90 11.21
CA ILE A 183 6.29 -3.66 11.25
C ILE A 183 5.98 -4.24 9.87
N ALA A 184 6.13 -3.45 8.79
CA ALA A 184 5.89 -3.91 7.43
C ALA A 184 6.76 -5.13 7.08
N ARG A 185 8.06 -5.09 7.38
CA ARG A 185 8.93 -6.25 7.18
C ARG A 185 8.46 -7.47 7.96
N ARG A 186 8.09 -7.31 9.24
CA ARG A 186 7.60 -8.42 10.09
C ARG A 186 6.30 -9.04 9.56
N LEU A 187 5.42 -8.24 8.95
CA LEU A 187 4.20 -8.70 8.29
C LEU A 187 4.51 -9.47 7.00
N ILE A 188 5.43 -8.94 6.16
CA ILE A 188 5.89 -9.61 4.93
C ILE A 188 6.51 -10.97 5.25
N GLU A 189 7.40 -11.03 6.25
CA GLU A 189 8.02 -12.27 6.72
C GLU A 189 7.00 -13.32 7.19
N ARG A 190 5.82 -12.87 7.64
CA ARG A 190 4.72 -13.74 8.06
C ARG A 190 3.74 -14.04 6.93
N GLY A 191 4.02 -13.66 5.69
CA GLY A 191 3.18 -13.98 4.53
C GLY A 191 1.94 -13.10 4.38
N VAL A 192 1.95 -11.87 4.92
CA VAL A 192 0.92 -10.86 4.57
C VAL A 192 1.11 -10.45 3.12
N ARG A 193 0.09 -10.65 2.28
CA ARG A 193 0.18 -10.47 0.82
C ARG A 193 0.44 -9.03 0.40
N VAL A 194 -0.19 -8.06 1.07
CA VAL A 194 -0.05 -6.63 0.75
C VAL A 194 0.13 -5.84 2.04
N VAL A 195 1.22 -5.07 2.11
CA VAL A 195 1.43 -4.07 3.15
C VAL A 195 1.58 -2.70 2.49
N GLN A 196 0.63 -1.81 2.73
CA GLN A 196 0.64 -0.44 2.23
C GLN A 196 1.08 0.52 3.34
N CYS A 197 2.11 1.32 3.09
CA CYS A 197 2.66 2.26 4.07
C CYS A 197 2.51 3.71 3.58
N TYR A 198 1.93 4.58 4.41
CA TYR A 198 1.86 6.02 4.16
C TYR A 198 2.90 6.76 5.01
N HIS A 199 3.62 7.71 4.41
CA HIS A 199 4.57 8.55 5.13
C HIS A 199 3.89 9.84 5.59
N GLY A 200 3.73 9.99 6.91
CA GLY A 200 3.19 11.17 7.61
C GLY A 200 1.66 11.35 7.54
N ASP A 201 1.15 12.29 8.33
CA ASP A 201 -0.30 12.49 8.57
C ASP A 201 -0.91 13.40 7.49
N VAL A 202 -2.08 13.04 6.98
CA VAL A 202 -2.81 13.74 5.92
C VAL A 202 -2.02 13.87 4.59
N GLN A 203 -1.24 14.95 4.43
CA GLN A 203 -0.57 15.35 3.18
C GLN A 203 0.80 16.02 3.45
N PRO A 204 1.76 15.31 4.04
CA PRO A 204 3.03 15.94 4.40
C PRO A 204 3.84 16.41 3.18
N TRP A 205 3.66 15.77 2.02
CA TRP A 205 4.35 16.11 0.78
C TRP A 205 3.63 17.19 -0.06
N ASP A 206 2.55 17.79 0.45
CA ASP A 206 1.79 18.85 -0.22
C ASP A 206 2.34 20.25 0.09
N SER A 207 3.55 20.53 -0.39
CA SER A 207 4.25 21.77 -0.09
C SER A 207 4.00 22.88 -1.12
N HIS A 208 2.92 23.64 -0.93
CA HIS A 208 2.61 24.91 -1.62
C HIS A 208 3.44 26.11 -1.10
N SER A 209 4.26 25.91 -0.06
CA SER A 209 5.27 26.87 0.42
C SER A 209 6.46 26.13 1.03
N ASN A 210 7.60 26.81 1.19
CA ASN A 210 8.82 26.26 1.81
C ASN A 210 9.24 24.85 1.34
N ILE A 211 9.07 24.52 0.06
CA ILE A 211 9.26 23.15 -0.43
C ILE A 211 10.67 22.62 -0.15
N ALA A 212 11.69 23.48 -0.28
CA ALA A 212 13.08 23.11 -0.04
C ALA A 212 13.34 22.71 1.43
N GLY A 213 12.66 23.34 2.38
CA GLY A 213 12.76 23.01 3.81
C GLY A 213 11.98 21.74 4.13
N GLU A 214 10.70 21.70 3.76
CA GLU A 214 9.80 20.59 4.08
C GLU A 214 10.23 19.29 3.42
N HIS A 215 10.50 19.28 2.10
CA HIS A 215 10.90 18.05 1.41
C HIS A 215 12.28 17.54 1.86
N ARG A 216 13.19 18.43 2.29
CA ARG A 216 14.47 18.01 2.87
C ARG A 216 14.26 17.27 4.18
N LYS A 217 13.42 17.83 5.07
CA LYS A 217 13.05 17.19 6.34
C LYS A 217 12.40 15.83 6.09
N LEU A 218 11.37 15.77 5.25
CA LEU A 218 10.64 14.55 4.94
C LEU A 218 11.53 13.50 4.27
N GLY A 219 12.43 13.91 3.37
CA GLY A 219 13.43 13.04 2.77
C GLY A 219 14.36 12.41 3.81
N HIS A 220 14.82 13.18 4.80
CA HIS A 220 15.66 12.65 5.89
C HIS A 220 14.91 11.70 6.83
N GLU A 221 13.62 11.91 7.03
CA GLU A 221 12.74 11.03 7.80
C GLU A 221 12.50 9.70 7.07
N ALA A 222 12.26 9.73 5.75
CA ALA A 222 11.91 8.56 4.95
C ALA A 222 13.11 7.70 4.51
N ASP A 223 14.21 8.33 4.10
CA ASP A 223 15.32 7.67 3.39
C ASP A 223 16.01 6.56 4.21
N GLY A 224 16.24 6.81 5.51
CA GLY A 224 16.89 5.84 6.40
C GLY A 224 16.07 4.54 6.58
N PRO A 225 14.81 4.64 7.04
CA PRO A 225 13.89 3.51 7.13
C PRO A 225 13.70 2.74 5.82
N ILE A 226 13.61 3.43 4.67
CA ILE A 226 13.48 2.78 3.36
C ILE A 226 14.72 1.94 3.04
N ALA A 227 15.91 2.50 3.28
CA ALA A 227 17.18 1.77 3.10
C ALA A 227 17.27 0.54 4.01
N ALA A 228 16.80 0.68 5.25
CA ALA A 228 16.74 -0.41 6.23
C ALA A 228 15.84 -1.54 5.72
N LEU A 229 14.64 -1.22 5.21
CA LEU A 229 13.72 -2.20 4.66
C LEU A 229 14.34 -2.98 3.49
N LEU A 230 14.93 -2.29 2.51
CA LEU A 230 15.57 -2.96 1.36
C LEU A 230 16.77 -3.82 1.77
N THR A 231 17.55 -3.36 2.76
CA THR A 231 18.67 -4.13 3.31
C THR A 231 18.19 -5.40 4.01
N ASP A 232 17.21 -5.28 4.89
CA ASP A 232 16.70 -6.36 5.74
C ASP A 232 15.93 -7.41 4.90
N LEU A 233 15.11 -6.98 3.93
CA LEU A 233 14.48 -7.90 2.97
C LEU A 233 15.52 -8.69 2.18
N ALA A 234 16.61 -8.05 1.73
CA ALA A 234 17.66 -8.75 1.00
C ALA A 234 18.46 -9.72 1.89
N GLN A 235 18.78 -9.33 3.13
CA GLN A 235 19.48 -10.19 4.09
C GLN A 235 18.68 -11.46 4.42
N ARG A 236 17.34 -11.37 4.34
CA ARG A 236 16.42 -12.48 4.60
C ARG A 236 16.07 -13.29 3.34
N GLY A 237 16.59 -12.92 2.18
CA GLY A 237 16.22 -13.54 0.90
C GLY A 237 14.80 -13.21 0.42
N LEU A 238 14.11 -12.26 1.07
CA LEU A 238 12.72 -11.90 0.76
C LEU A 238 12.62 -10.86 -0.36
N LEU A 239 13.69 -10.12 -0.67
CA LEU A 239 13.64 -9.04 -1.67
C LEU A 239 13.34 -9.58 -3.07
N ASP A 240 13.83 -10.76 -3.42
CA ASP A 240 13.58 -11.35 -4.75
C ASP A 240 12.13 -11.83 -4.91
N GLU A 241 11.47 -12.15 -3.78
CA GLU A 241 10.07 -12.61 -3.72
C GLU A 241 9.08 -11.48 -3.39
N THR A 242 9.56 -10.29 -3.06
CA THR A 242 8.74 -9.14 -2.64
C THR A 242 8.93 -7.96 -3.60
N LEU A 243 7.85 -7.53 -4.24
CA LEU A 243 7.84 -6.29 -5.00
C LEU A 243 7.63 -5.09 -4.08
N VAL A 244 8.62 -4.20 -4.01
CA VAL A 244 8.54 -2.93 -3.29
C VAL A 244 8.25 -1.81 -4.28
N LEU A 245 7.11 -1.14 -4.13
CA LEU A 245 6.76 0.09 -4.85
C LEU A 245 6.82 1.28 -3.88
N CYS A 246 7.47 2.35 -4.30
CA CYS A 246 7.47 3.62 -3.59
C CYS A 246 7.18 4.76 -4.55
N GLY A 247 6.32 5.68 -4.11
CA GLY A 247 5.92 6.84 -4.88
C GLY A 247 4.67 7.48 -4.29
N GLY A 248 4.07 8.37 -5.08
CA GLY A 248 2.80 9.01 -4.78
C GLY A 248 1.93 9.12 -6.02
N GLU A 249 0.85 9.86 -5.89
CA GLU A 249 -0.18 10.07 -6.91
C GLU A 249 0.22 11.07 -8.00
N PHE A 250 1.15 11.98 -7.71
CA PHE A 250 1.76 12.92 -8.64
C PHE A 250 3.02 13.56 -8.05
N GLY A 251 3.70 14.41 -8.84
CA GLY A 251 4.87 15.19 -8.42
C GLY A 251 4.53 16.64 -8.09
N ARG A 252 5.57 17.49 -7.98
CA ARG A 252 5.43 18.95 -7.91
C ARG A 252 5.97 19.58 -9.19
N THR A 253 5.43 20.73 -9.59
CA THR A 253 5.83 21.42 -10.81
C THR A 253 7.30 21.85 -10.77
N PRO A 254 7.99 21.94 -11.92
CA PRO A 254 9.32 22.55 -11.98
C PRO A 254 9.28 24.06 -11.70
N ALA A 255 8.14 24.71 -11.95
CA ALA A 255 7.90 26.12 -11.67
C ALA A 255 7.45 26.35 -10.22
N VAL A 256 7.86 27.48 -9.66
CA VAL A 256 7.35 27.95 -8.36
C VAL A 256 5.91 28.42 -8.49
N GLU A 257 5.14 28.18 -7.44
CA GLU A 257 3.78 28.70 -7.33
C GLU A 257 3.81 30.14 -6.83
N ILE A 258 3.05 31.02 -7.49
CA ILE A 258 2.91 32.42 -7.07
C ILE A 258 1.76 32.50 -6.05
N PRO A 259 2.02 32.89 -4.79
CA PRO A 259 0.96 32.97 -3.79
C PRO A 259 -0.11 34.01 -4.16
N ILE A 260 -1.37 33.65 -3.96
CA ILE A 260 -2.49 34.59 -4.08
C ILE A 260 -2.31 35.69 -3.02
N GLY A 261 -2.30 36.95 -3.44
CA GLY A 261 -2.11 38.10 -2.54
C GLY A 261 -0.65 38.55 -2.35
N GLY A 262 0.30 37.93 -3.07
CA GLY A 262 1.73 38.25 -3.00
C GLY A 262 2.46 37.50 -1.89
N GLY A 263 3.79 37.47 -1.97
CA GLY A 263 4.65 36.74 -1.05
C GLY A 263 5.83 36.08 -1.77
N ASN A 264 6.75 35.50 -1.01
CA ASN A 264 7.90 34.80 -1.59
C ASN A 264 7.46 33.43 -2.14
N PRO A 265 7.61 33.17 -3.46
CA PRO A 265 7.19 31.92 -4.09
C PRO A 265 8.18 30.80 -3.75
N THR A 266 7.96 30.16 -2.60
CA THR A 266 8.84 29.12 -2.03
C THR A 266 8.26 27.72 -2.16
N GLY A 267 7.05 27.59 -2.70
CA GLY A 267 6.41 26.32 -3.02
C GLY A 267 6.26 26.09 -4.51
N ARG A 268 5.64 24.97 -4.87
CA ARG A 268 5.39 24.53 -6.25
C ARG A 268 4.00 23.93 -6.30
N ASP A 269 3.31 23.98 -7.43
CA ASP A 269 1.97 23.39 -7.58
C ASP A 269 2.07 21.87 -7.86
N HIS A 270 0.93 21.19 -7.97
CA HIS A 270 0.79 19.78 -8.32
C HIS A 270 1.21 19.49 -9.76
N ASN A 271 1.95 18.40 -9.98
CA ASN A 271 2.36 17.95 -11.31
C ASN A 271 1.92 16.52 -11.62
N HIS A 272 0.69 16.39 -12.10
CA HIS A 272 0.14 15.15 -12.63
C HIS A 272 0.61 14.83 -14.06
N HIS A 273 1.26 15.77 -14.75
CA HIS A 273 1.74 15.58 -16.13
C HIS A 273 3.06 14.82 -16.22
N GLY A 274 3.87 14.84 -15.15
CA GLY A 274 5.16 14.18 -15.08
C GLY A 274 5.60 13.97 -13.64
N PHE A 275 5.77 12.71 -13.23
CA PHE A 275 6.31 12.37 -11.92
C PHE A 275 7.07 11.04 -11.94
N SER A 276 7.58 10.63 -10.78
CA SER A 276 8.37 9.41 -10.64
C SER A 276 7.83 8.49 -9.58
N VAL A 277 7.93 7.19 -9.85
CA VAL A 277 7.83 6.12 -8.86
C VAL A 277 9.05 5.23 -9.01
N TRP A 278 9.36 4.44 -8.00
CA TRP A 278 10.41 3.44 -8.11
C TRP A 278 9.97 2.07 -7.59
N LEU A 279 10.55 1.04 -8.19
CA LEU A 279 10.27 -0.37 -7.94
C LEU A 279 11.57 -1.08 -7.56
N ALA A 280 11.51 -2.05 -6.66
CA ALA A 280 12.63 -2.93 -6.32
C ALA A 280 12.13 -4.33 -5.98
N GLY A 281 12.95 -5.36 -6.26
CA GLY A 281 12.60 -6.75 -5.99
C GLY A 281 11.55 -7.32 -6.93
N GLY A 282 11.06 -8.53 -6.64
CA GLY A 282 9.93 -9.15 -7.33
C GLY A 282 10.08 -9.26 -8.86
N GLY A 283 11.29 -9.55 -9.36
CA GLY A 283 11.56 -9.73 -10.80
C GLY A 283 11.86 -8.45 -11.59
N ILE A 284 11.89 -7.28 -10.94
CA ILE A 284 12.23 -6.00 -11.59
C ILE A 284 13.72 -5.89 -11.93
N LYS A 285 13.99 -5.26 -13.08
CA LYS A 285 15.34 -4.89 -13.53
C LYS A 285 15.85 -3.65 -12.80
N GLY A 286 16.67 -3.87 -11.77
CA GLY A 286 17.36 -2.81 -11.03
C GLY A 286 18.37 -2.03 -11.88
N GLY A 287 18.75 -0.83 -11.42
CA GLY A 287 19.71 0.04 -12.09
C GLY A 287 19.17 0.71 -13.37
N LEU A 288 17.85 0.63 -13.60
CA LEU A 288 17.19 1.17 -14.78
C LEU A 288 16.45 2.46 -14.46
N ALA A 289 16.63 3.48 -15.30
CA ALA A 289 15.73 4.63 -15.39
C ALA A 289 14.88 4.49 -16.65
N TYR A 290 13.56 4.40 -16.50
CA TYR A 290 12.62 4.17 -17.59
C TYR A 290 11.80 5.41 -17.92
N GLY A 291 11.78 5.75 -19.22
CA GLY A 291 11.13 6.93 -19.79
C GLY A 291 11.79 8.25 -19.40
N SER A 292 11.21 9.37 -19.80
CA SER A 292 11.66 10.72 -19.44
C SER A 292 10.56 11.78 -19.54
N THR A 293 10.74 12.88 -18.82
CA THR A 293 9.99 14.12 -19.00
C THR A 293 10.63 15.01 -20.05
N ASP A 294 9.92 16.05 -20.49
CA ASP A 294 10.50 17.15 -21.26
C ASP A 294 11.71 17.80 -20.55
N ASP A 295 12.43 18.63 -21.29
CA ASP A 295 13.66 19.29 -20.82
C ASP A 295 13.42 20.22 -19.61
N PHE A 296 12.18 20.63 -19.36
CA PHE A 296 11.79 21.43 -18.21
C PHE A 296 11.43 20.59 -16.97
N GLY A 297 11.23 19.27 -17.12
CA GLY A 297 10.72 18.40 -16.06
C GLY A 297 9.23 18.56 -15.80
N TYR A 298 8.46 19.10 -16.75
CA TYR A 298 7.03 19.38 -16.56
C TYR A 298 6.16 18.18 -16.93
N ARG A 299 6.35 17.60 -18.12
CA ARG A 299 5.47 16.54 -18.64
C ARG A 299 6.25 15.32 -19.11
N ALA A 300 5.73 14.13 -18.85
CA ALA A 300 6.24 12.89 -19.44
C ALA A 300 6.12 12.90 -20.97
N VAL A 301 7.22 12.65 -21.68
CA VAL A 301 7.28 12.68 -23.16
C VAL A 301 7.80 11.38 -23.77
N GLU A 302 8.73 10.69 -23.11
CA GLU A 302 9.30 9.44 -23.59
C GLU A 302 8.81 8.27 -22.74
N ASN A 303 8.39 7.18 -23.39
CA ASN A 303 7.89 5.96 -22.74
C ASN A 303 6.91 6.27 -21.60
N ARG A 304 5.90 7.08 -21.90
CA ARG A 304 4.91 7.57 -20.93
C ARG A 304 4.19 6.40 -20.26
N VAL A 305 4.04 6.48 -18.95
CA VAL A 305 3.39 5.45 -18.12
C VAL A 305 2.20 6.06 -17.42
N HIS A 306 1.00 5.61 -17.76
CA HIS A 306 -0.20 5.94 -16.99
C HIS A 306 -0.27 5.09 -15.72
N ILE A 307 -1.02 5.53 -14.71
CA ILE A 307 -1.28 4.72 -13.50
C ILE A 307 -1.87 3.35 -13.85
N HIS A 308 -2.72 3.25 -14.88
CA HIS A 308 -3.24 1.96 -15.35
C HIS A 308 -2.16 1.05 -15.95
N ASP A 309 -1.14 1.61 -16.59
CA ASP A 309 -0.01 0.84 -17.11
C ASP A 309 0.85 0.31 -15.96
N LEU A 310 1.04 1.12 -14.92
CA LEU A 310 1.66 0.68 -13.67
C LEU A 310 0.85 -0.49 -13.06
N HIS A 311 -0.46 -0.34 -12.86
CA HIS A 311 -1.30 -1.42 -12.31
C HIS A 311 -1.25 -2.71 -13.15
N ALA A 312 -1.36 -2.60 -14.48
CA ALA A 312 -1.24 -3.76 -15.38
C ALA A 312 0.12 -4.46 -15.21
N THR A 313 1.19 -3.67 -15.10
CA THR A 313 2.56 -4.18 -14.91
C THR A 313 2.74 -4.86 -13.56
N LEU A 314 2.22 -4.28 -12.48
CA LEU A 314 2.29 -4.89 -11.15
C LEU A 314 1.47 -6.19 -11.07
N LEU A 315 0.26 -6.20 -11.65
CA LEU A 315 -0.57 -7.42 -11.72
C LEU A 315 0.12 -8.53 -12.52
N HIS A 316 0.82 -8.18 -13.60
CA HIS A 316 1.59 -9.13 -14.38
C HIS A 316 2.73 -9.77 -13.57
N LEU A 317 3.48 -8.97 -12.81
CA LEU A 317 4.53 -9.46 -11.90
C LEU A 317 3.98 -10.39 -10.81
N MET A 318 2.70 -10.23 -10.47
CA MET A 318 1.98 -11.08 -9.53
C MET A 318 1.39 -12.34 -10.18
N GLY A 319 1.68 -12.59 -11.47
CA GLY A 319 1.22 -13.76 -12.20
C GLY A 319 -0.17 -13.64 -12.82
N PHE A 320 -0.76 -12.44 -12.86
CA PHE A 320 -2.08 -12.23 -13.45
C PHE A 320 -2.01 -11.73 -14.90
N ASP A 321 -2.97 -12.22 -15.68
CA ASP A 321 -3.50 -11.46 -16.80
C ASP A 321 -4.50 -10.44 -16.25
N HIS A 322 -4.10 -9.16 -16.23
CA HIS A 322 -4.93 -8.07 -15.69
C HIS A 322 -6.26 -7.92 -16.44
N GLU A 323 -6.35 -8.41 -17.68
CA GLU A 323 -7.56 -8.36 -18.48
C GLU A 323 -8.59 -9.41 -18.07
N ARG A 324 -8.13 -10.51 -17.45
CA ARG A 324 -8.93 -11.66 -17.04
C ARG A 324 -9.26 -11.66 -15.54
N LEU A 325 -8.50 -10.92 -14.73
CA LEU A 325 -8.83 -10.72 -13.31
C LEU A 325 -10.02 -9.76 -13.19
N THR A 326 -11.22 -10.30 -13.28
CA THR A 326 -12.47 -9.55 -13.27
C THR A 326 -13.41 -9.97 -12.16
N TYR A 327 -14.30 -9.07 -11.75
CA TYR A 327 -15.41 -9.35 -10.84
C TYR A 327 -16.73 -8.82 -11.39
N ARG A 328 -17.76 -9.67 -11.45
CA ARG A 328 -19.10 -9.30 -11.94
C ARG A 328 -19.85 -8.52 -10.86
N HIS A 329 -20.16 -7.27 -11.14
CA HIS A 329 -20.93 -6.40 -10.26
C HIS A 329 -21.88 -5.52 -11.08
N ALA A 330 -23.11 -5.29 -10.59
CA ALA A 330 -24.10 -4.43 -11.24
C ALA A 330 -24.27 -4.69 -12.76
N GLY A 331 -24.19 -5.95 -13.19
CA GLY A 331 -24.37 -6.36 -14.60
C GLY A 331 -23.13 -6.29 -15.49
N ARG A 332 -21.98 -5.79 -15.02
CA ARG A 332 -20.73 -5.67 -15.80
C ARG A 332 -19.55 -6.36 -15.09
N ASP A 333 -18.61 -6.88 -15.87
CA ASP A 333 -17.31 -7.32 -15.36
C ASP A 333 -16.38 -6.12 -15.17
N PHE A 334 -15.94 -5.92 -13.93
CA PHE A 334 -14.98 -4.88 -13.56
C PHE A 334 -13.59 -5.48 -13.42
N ARG A 335 -12.55 -4.71 -13.80
CA ARG A 335 -11.14 -4.98 -13.52
C ARG A 335 -10.45 -3.70 -13.06
N LEU A 336 -9.32 -3.83 -12.36
CA LEU A 336 -8.58 -2.70 -11.79
C LEU A 336 -8.18 -1.66 -12.83
N THR A 337 -7.73 -2.09 -14.01
CA THR A 337 -7.24 -1.20 -15.06
C THR A 337 -8.36 -0.66 -15.97
N ASP A 338 -9.62 -0.92 -15.62
CA ASP A 338 -10.81 -0.61 -16.41
C ASP A 338 -10.71 -1.09 -17.87
N VAL A 339 -10.59 -0.20 -18.85
CA VAL A 339 -10.39 -0.54 -20.28
C VAL A 339 -8.98 -0.23 -20.77
N HIS A 340 -8.07 0.07 -19.85
CA HIS A 340 -6.70 0.53 -20.10
C HIS A 340 -5.66 -0.46 -19.55
N GLY A 341 -4.39 -0.06 -19.66
CA GLY A 341 -3.24 -0.74 -19.11
C GLY A 341 -2.42 -1.45 -20.18
N ARG A 342 -1.19 -0.98 -20.38
CA ARG A 342 -0.13 -1.68 -21.10
C ARG A 342 0.90 -2.20 -20.11
N ILE A 343 1.27 -3.46 -20.23
CA ILE A 343 2.36 -4.06 -19.46
C ILE A 343 3.69 -3.48 -19.96
N ILE A 344 4.49 -2.93 -19.05
CA ILE A 344 5.83 -2.39 -19.31
C ILE A 344 6.82 -3.55 -19.18
N ARG A 345 7.08 -4.26 -20.27
CA ARG A 345 7.96 -5.45 -20.25
C ARG A 345 9.44 -5.09 -20.16
N GLU A 346 9.78 -3.88 -20.56
CA GLU A 346 11.14 -3.34 -20.63
C GLU A 346 11.81 -3.23 -19.25
N ILE A 347 11.01 -3.20 -18.17
CA ILE A 347 11.50 -3.09 -16.79
C ILE A 347 11.65 -4.45 -16.08
N PHE A 348 11.44 -5.57 -16.77
CA PHE A 348 11.60 -6.91 -16.21
C PHE A 348 13.01 -7.44 -16.43
N ASN A 349 13.48 -8.29 -15.53
CA ASN A 349 14.65 -9.11 -15.80
C ASN A 349 14.35 -10.08 -16.94
N HIS A 350 15.30 -10.33 -17.84
CA HIS A 350 15.11 -11.18 -19.02
C HIS A 350 14.85 -12.68 -18.70
N SER A 351 14.75 -13.00 -17.41
CA SER A 351 14.59 -14.34 -16.85
C SER A 351 13.25 -14.56 -16.12
N ALA A 352 12.36 -13.56 -16.11
CA ALA A 352 11.09 -13.58 -15.37
C ALA A 352 9.88 -13.83 -16.29
#